data_AF-A0A1V5J170-F1
#
_entry.id   AF-A0A1V5J170-F1
#
_cell.length_a   1.000
_cell.length_b   1.000
_cell.length_c   1.000
_cell.angle_alpha   90.00
_cell.angle_beta   90.00
_cell.angle_gamma   90.00
#
_symmetry.space_group_name_H-M   'P 1'
#
loop_
_entity.id
_entity.type
_entity.pdbx_description
1 polymer ?
#
loop_
_entity_poly.entity_id
_entity_poly.type
_entity_poly.pdbx_seq_one_letter_code
_entity_poly.pdbx_strand_id
1 'polypeptide(L)'
;MKRDYAESALIFKALSDETRLRALHMLSSGELCACELLESFRITQPTLSYHMNILCNSGLVSARREGAWVKYSLNMERLQAARELLSSMIGSEPGKKRD
;
A
#
# COMPACT_ATOMS: atom_id res chain seq x y z
N MET A 1 16.48 -13.07 11.23
CA MET A 1 15.21 -12.34 11.09
C MET A 1 14.08 -13.35 11.01
N LYS A 2 13.19 -13.43 12.01
CA LYS A 2 12.02 -14.31 11.95
C LYS A 2 11.11 -13.81 10.82
N ARG A 3 10.67 -14.69 9.94
CA ARG A 3 9.67 -14.34 8.92
C ARG A 3 8.32 -14.19 9.62
N ASP A 4 7.78 -12.97 9.63
CA ASP A 4 6.41 -12.73 10.05
C ASP A 4 5.48 -12.88 8.84
N TYR A 5 4.96 -14.10 8.67
CA TYR A 5 4.02 -14.39 7.59
C TYR A 5 2.66 -13.71 7.80
N ALA A 6 2.29 -13.35 9.03
CA ALA A 6 1.03 -12.65 9.29
C ALA A 6 1.11 -11.21 8.76
N GLU A 7 2.22 -10.52 9.00
CA GLU A 7 2.49 -9.19 8.43
C GLU A 7 2.57 -9.24 6.90
N SER A 8 3.27 -10.23 6.36
CA SER A 8 3.36 -10.46 4.90
C SER A 8 1.98 -10.64 4.27
N ALA A 9 1.14 -11.49 4.88
CA ALA A 9 -0.21 -11.75 4.41
C ALA A 9 -1.10 -10.51 4.49
N LEU A 10 -0.95 -9.68 5.54
CA LEU A 10 -1.68 -8.42 5.67
C LEU A 10 -1.34 -7.45 4.52
N ILE A 11 -0.06 -7.28 4.21
CA ILE A 11 0.41 -6.43 3.10
C ILE A 11 -0.11 -6.96 1.76
N PHE A 12 0.07 -8.25 1.49
CA PHE A 12 -0.35 -8.82 0.20
C PHE A 12 -1.86 -8.83 0.03
N LYS A 13 -2.63 -9.05 1.09
CA LYS A 13 -4.09 -8.92 1.07
C LYS A 13 -4.52 -7.48 0.75
N ALA A 14 -3.79 -6.48 1.25
CA ALA A 14 -4.05 -5.09 0.88
C ALA A 14 -3.72 -4.81 -0.59
N LEU A 15 -2.72 -5.46 -1.16
CA LEU A 15 -2.33 -5.33 -2.57
C LEU A 15 -3.19 -6.15 -3.56
N SER A 16 -3.99 -7.12 -3.10
CA SER A 16 -4.74 -8.05 -3.95
C SER A 16 -6.12 -7.52 -4.42
N ASP A 17 -6.25 -6.23 -4.67
CA ASP A 17 -7.53 -5.59 -5.04
C ASP A 17 -7.31 -4.41 -5.99
N GLU A 18 -8.09 -4.37 -7.07
CA GLU A 18 -7.92 -3.39 -8.15
C GLU A 18 -8.08 -1.94 -7.66
N THR A 19 -9.12 -1.66 -6.87
CA THR A 19 -9.40 -0.32 -6.34
C THR A 19 -8.23 0.16 -5.47
N ARG A 20 -7.71 -0.72 -4.60
CA ARG A 20 -6.55 -0.42 -3.74
C ARG A 20 -5.27 -0.18 -4.55
N LEU A 21 -4.99 -1.01 -5.56
CA LEU A 21 -3.83 -0.80 -6.44
C LEU A 21 -3.91 0.53 -7.19
N ARG A 22 -5.10 0.88 -7.70
CA ARG A 22 -5.32 2.16 -8.36
C ARG A 22 -5.16 3.34 -7.39
N ALA A 23 -5.66 3.23 -6.16
CA ALA A 23 -5.46 4.25 -5.13
C ALA A 23 -3.97 4.45 -4.80
N LEU A 24 -3.22 3.36 -4.63
CA LEU A 24 -1.76 3.42 -4.41
C LEU A 24 -1.04 4.09 -5.59
N HIS A 25 -1.43 3.78 -6.82
CA HIS A 25 -0.87 4.41 -8.00
C HIS A 25 -1.15 5.91 -8.04
N MET A 26 -2.38 6.35 -7.75
CA MET A 26 -2.71 7.77 -7.68
C MET A 26 -1.89 8.49 -6.60
N LEU A 27 -1.78 7.90 -5.41
CA LEU A 27 -1.01 8.43 -4.29
C LEU A 27 0.51 8.46 -4.55
N SER A 28 1.01 7.74 -5.56
CA SER A 28 2.42 7.81 -5.96
C SER A 28 2.80 9.17 -6.57
N SER A 29 1.80 9.95 -7.00
CA SER A 29 2.00 11.31 -7.51
C SER A 29 1.91 12.40 -6.43
N GLY A 30 1.56 12.03 -5.18
CA GLY A 30 1.41 12.97 -4.08
C GLY A 30 0.28 12.62 -3.11
N GLU A 31 0.13 13.42 -2.06
CA GLU A 31 -0.98 13.27 -1.12
C GLU A 31 -2.31 13.73 -1.73
N LEU A 32 -3.38 12.98 -1.47
CA LEU A 32 -4.72 13.25 -2.01
C LEU A 32 -5.76 13.19 -0.90
N CYS A 33 -6.82 14.01 -0.98
CA CYS A 33 -7.96 13.90 -0.09
C CYS A 33 -8.86 12.73 -0.48
N ALA A 34 -9.71 12.30 0.46
CA ALA A 34 -10.79 11.36 0.17
C ALA A 34 -11.66 11.80 -1.03
N CYS A 35 -11.91 13.10 -1.17
CA CYS A 35 -12.65 13.70 -2.28
C CYS A 35 -11.98 13.46 -3.65
N GLU A 36 -10.71 13.85 -3.78
CA GLU A 36 -9.90 13.71 -5.00
C GLU A 36 -9.79 12.23 -5.43
N LEU A 37 -9.65 11.34 -4.45
CA LEU A 37 -9.69 9.90 -4.72
C LEU A 37 -11.08 9.50 -5.23
N LEU A 38 -12.16 9.85 -4.53
CA LEU A 38 -13.52 9.46 -4.86
C LEU A 38 -13.92 9.87 -6.28
N GLU A 39 -13.56 11.07 -6.72
CA GLU A 39 -13.84 11.57 -8.08
C GLU A 39 -13.24 10.68 -9.18
N SER A 40 -12.15 9.97 -8.88
CA SER A 40 -11.49 9.06 -9.82
C SER A 40 -12.12 7.66 -9.86
N PHE A 41 -12.93 7.29 -8.86
CA PHE A 41 -13.55 5.97 -8.76
C PHE A 41 -15.05 6.01 -9.09
N ARG A 42 -15.55 4.94 -9.72
CA ARG A 42 -17.00 4.72 -9.89
C ARG A 42 -17.59 3.95 -8.71
N ILE A 43 -17.32 4.41 -7.48
CA ILE A 43 -17.75 3.76 -6.23
C ILE A 43 -18.33 4.78 -5.25
N THR A 44 -18.99 4.29 -4.20
CA THR A 44 -19.53 5.13 -3.13
C THR A 44 -18.46 5.54 -2.11
N GLN A 45 -18.68 6.63 -1.38
CA GLN A 45 -17.80 7.06 -0.29
C GLN A 45 -17.57 5.98 0.78
N PRO A 46 -18.59 5.24 1.27
CA PRO A 46 -18.38 4.12 2.19
C PRO A 46 -17.46 3.04 1.60
N THR A 47 -17.62 2.70 0.32
CA THR A 47 -16.75 1.74 -0.38
C THR A 47 -15.31 2.24 -0.43
N LEU A 48 -15.09 3.50 -0.81
CA LEU A 48 -13.75 4.08 -0.83
C LEU A 48 -13.11 4.05 0.57
N SER A 49 -13.83 4.48 1.60
CA SER A 49 -13.34 4.47 2.99
C SER A 49 -12.98 3.06 3.45
N TYR A 50 -13.72 2.03 3.03
CA TYR A 50 -13.36 0.64 3.30
C TYR A 50 -12.00 0.25 2.68
N HIS A 51 -11.77 0.55 1.40
CA HIS A 51 -10.48 0.27 0.75
C HIS A 51 -9.34 1.06 1.40
N MET A 52 -9.54 2.35 1.72
CA MET A 52 -8.54 3.18 2.37
C MET A 52 -8.22 2.70 3.79
N ASN A 53 -9.22 2.26 4.56
CA ASN A 53 -8.99 1.67 5.88
C ASN A 53 -8.14 0.40 5.81
N ILE A 54 -8.35 -0.45 4.80
CA ILE A 54 -7.50 -1.65 4.59
C ILE A 54 -6.05 -1.24 4.29
N LEU A 55 -5.86 -0.25 3.41
CA LEU A 55 -4.53 0.27 3.09
C LEU A 55 -3.85 0.88 4.33
N CYS A 56 -4.56 1.66 5.13
CA CYS A 56 -4.06 2.21 6.39
C CYS A 56 -3.71 1.12 7.41
N ASN A 57 -4.58 0.12 7.59
CA ASN A 57 -4.36 -0.98 8.52
C ASN A 57 -3.17 -1.85 8.11
N SER A 58 -2.89 -1.96 6.80
CA SER A 58 -1.68 -2.64 6.29
C SER A 58 -0.40 -1.81 6.45
N GLY A 59 -0.52 -0.54 6.84
CA GLY A 59 0.59 0.40 6.96
C GLY A 59 1.10 0.96 5.63
N LEU A 60 0.57 0.53 4.48
CA LEU A 60 1.01 1.01 3.14
C LEU A 60 0.61 2.46 2.87
N VAL A 61 -0.44 2.94 3.52
CA VAL A 61 -0.95 4.31 3.41
C VAL A 61 -1.04 4.93 4.80
N SER A 62 -0.71 6.21 4.89
CA SER A 62 -0.95 7.04 6.07
C SER A 62 -2.15 7.94 5.84
N ALA A 63 -2.90 8.22 6.90
CA ALA A 63 -4.03 9.15 6.88
C ALA A 63 -3.78 10.26 7.91
N ARG A 64 -3.88 11.52 7.47
CA ARG A 64 -3.79 12.71 8.31
C ARG A 64 -5.08 13.49 8.20
N ARG A 65 -5.64 13.92 9.33
CA ARG A 65 -6.75 14.89 9.34
C ARG A 65 -6.21 16.29 9.12
N GLU A 66 -6.82 17.01 8.19
CA GLU A 66 -6.49 18.39 7.84
C GLU A 66 -7.81 19.18 7.75
N GLY A 67 -8.17 19.83 8.87
CA GLY A 67 -9.48 20.44 9.04
C GLY A 67 -10.60 19.40 8.98
N ALA A 68 -11.55 19.60 8.06
CA ALA A 68 -12.67 18.68 7.82
C ALA A 68 -12.30 17.49 6.92
N TRP A 69 -11.10 17.49 6.33
CA TRP A 69 -10.71 16.52 5.31
C TRP A 69 -9.70 15.51 5.85
N VAL A 70 -9.66 14.34 5.22
CA VAL A 70 -8.59 13.35 5.43
C VAL A 70 -7.72 13.35 4.19
N LYS A 71 -6.43 13.60 4.38
CA LYS A 71 -5.38 13.47 3.37
C LYS A 71 -4.71 12.11 3.53
N TYR A 72 -4.53 11.42 2.42
CA TYR A 72 -3.86 10.14 2.32
C TYR A 72 -2.51 10.32 1.62
N SER A 73 -1.51 9.59 2.08
CA SER A 73 -0.18 9.56 1.46
C SER A 73 0.39 8.14 1.52
N LEU A 74 1.28 7.81 0.59
CA LEU A 74 2.02 6.55 0.66
C LEU A 74 2.96 6.54 1.86
N ASN A 75 3.02 5.40 2.54
CA ASN A 75 4.09 5.13 3.49
C ASN A 75 5.26 4.47 2.75
N MET A 76 6.23 5.29 2.34
CA MET A 76 7.36 4.85 1.51
C MET A 76 8.24 3.82 2.23
N GLU A 77 8.41 3.93 3.54
CA GLU A 77 9.16 2.96 4.33
C GLU A 77 8.49 1.57 4.29
N ARG A 78 7.16 1.52 4.49
CA ARG A 78 6.40 0.27 4.42
C ARG A 78 6.36 -0.33 3.02
N LEU A 79 6.25 0.50 1.98
CA LEU A 79 6.33 0.03 0.59
C LEU A 79 7.71 -0.55 0.25
N GLN A 80 8.77 0.08 0.74
CA GLN A 80 10.13 -0.42 0.57
C GLN A 80 10.32 -1.78 1.27
N ALA A 81 9.81 -1.93 2.49
CA ALA A 81 9.81 -3.21 3.20
C ALA A 81 9.02 -4.29 2.43
N ALA A 82 7.87 -3.96 1.85
CA ALA A 82 7.09 -4.88 1.03
C ALA A 82 7.86 -5.30 -0.25
N ARG A 83 8.57 -4.37 -0.89
CA ARG A 83 9.42 -4.63 -2.06
C ARG A 83 10.57 -5.58 -1.71
N GLU A 84 11.24 -5.35 -0.59
CA GLU A 84 12.33 -6.20 -0.10
C GLU A 84 11.83 -7.60 0.24
N LEU A 85 10.64 -7.70 0.86
CA LEU A 85 10.00 -8.95 1.17
C LEU A 85 9.72 -9.78 -0.10
N LEU A 86 9.12 -9.17 -1.14
CA LEU A 86 8.94 -9.80 -2.44
C LEU A 86 10.26 -10.20 -3.08
N SER A 87 11.26 -9.31 -3.06
CA SER A 87 12.60 -9.57 -3.63
C SER A 87 13.26 -10.77 -2.97
N SER A 88 13.09 -10.96 -1.66
CA SER A 88 13.64 -12.10 -0.92
C SER A 88 13.03 -13.46 -1.32
N MET A 89 11.85 -13.45 -1.98
CA MET A 89 11.17 -14.67 -2.45
C MET A 89 11.64 -15.12 -3.83
N ILE A 90 12.23 -14.23 -4.62
CA ILE A 90 12.66 -14.51 -6.00
C ILE A 90 13.93 -15.39 -6.05
N GLY A 91 14.53 -15.67 -4.88
CA GLY A 91 15.77 -16.43 -4.78
C GLY A 91 16.96 -15.60 -5.25
N SER A 92 18.03 -15.59 -4.46
CA SER A 92 19.34 -15.16 -4.97
C SER A 92 19.70 -16.07 -6.13
N GLU A 93 20.14 -15.52 -7.27
CA GLU A 93 20.66 -16.32 -8.37
C GLU A 93 21.64 -17.40 -7.87
N PRO A 94 21.54 -18.66 -8.32
CA PRO A 94 22.59 -19.63 -8.13
C PRO A 94 23.78 -19.26 -9.02
N GLY A 95 24.71 -18.43 -8.54
CA GLY A 95 26.00 -18.27 -9.21
C GLY A 95 26.70 -16.93 -9.09
N LYS A 96 27.13 -16.54 -7.88
CA LYS A 96 28.38 -15.80 -7.77
C LYS A 96 29.48 -16.81 -7.44
N LYS A 97 30.16 -17.34 -8.47
CA LYS A 97 31.44 -18.02 -8.29
C LYS A 97 32.33 -17.08 -7.49
N ARG A 98 32.86 -17.59 -6.38
CA ARG A 98 34.03 -17.01 -5.72
C ARG A 98 35.19 -17.32 -6.64
N ASP A 99 35.72 -16.30 -7.29
CA ASP A 99 37.10 -16.29 -7.77
C ASP A 99 37.95 -15.56 -6.71
#